data_AF-A0A970P6X8-F1
#
_entry.id   AF-A0A970P6X8-F1
#
_cell.length_a   1.000
_cell.length_b   1.000
_cell.length_c   1.000
_cell.angle_alpha   90.00
_cell.angle_beta   90.00
_cell.angle_gamma   90.00
#
_symmetry.space_group_name_H-M   'P 1'
#
loop_
_entity.id
_entity.type
_entity.pdbx_description
1 polymer ?
#
loop_
_entity_poly.entity_id
_entity_poly.type
_entity_poly.pdbx_seq_one_letter_code
_entity_poly.pdbx_strand_id
1 'polypeptide(L)'
;MWSFLRRLLGRGRDGFDLPELAARLEMPVEKLATVQPRYRSFTIAKRAGGSRTICAPEDSLRDVQRAILHRVIAGLRAHPAAHGFERGRS
;
A
#
# COMPACT_ATOMS: atom_id res chain seq x y z
N MET A 1 -10.92 21.05 10.77
CA MET A 1 -9.56 20.66 10.31
C MET A 1 -8.95 19.50 11.13
N TRP A 2 -9.02 19.52 12.46
CA TRP A 2 -8.56 18.39 13.31
C TRP A 2 -9.45 17.13 13.26
N SER A 3 -10.74 17.24 12.92
CA SER A 3 -11.65 16.07 12.76
C SER A 3 -11.21 15.10 11.66
N PHE A 4 -10.68 15.62 10.54
CA PHE A 4 -10.17 14.80 9.42
C PHE A 4 -8.91 14.01 9.82
N LEU A 5 -7.97 14.66 10.50
CA LEU A 5 -6.75 14.01 11.01
C LEU A 5 -7.05 13.01 12.13
N ARG A 6 -8.07 13.25 12.96
CA ARG A 6 -8.52 12.31 14.00
C ARG A 6 -9.23 11.09 13.41
N ARG A 7 -9.93 11.23 12.28
CA ARG A 7 -10.48 10.09 11.51
C ARG A 7 -9.39 9.34 10.74
N LEU A 8 -8.34 10.03 10.31
CA LEU A 8 -7.18 9.43 9.64
C LEU A 8 -6.26 8.67 10.62
N LEU A 9 -6.13 9.15 11.87
CA LEU A 9 -5.13 8.67 12.84
C LEU A 9 -5.68 8.24 14.22
N GLY A 10 -7.00 8.16 14.43
CA GLY A 10 -7.56 7.98 15.78
C GLY A 10 -8.75 7.03 15.92
N ARG A 11 -8.46 5.75 16.17
CA ARG A 11 -8.89 5.05 17.39
C ARG A 11 -8.00 3.83 17.60
N GLY A 12 -7.44 3.71 18.81
CA GLY A 12 -6.40 2.73 19.15
C GLY A 12 -6.92 1.39 19.63
N ARG A 13 -5.94 0.53 19.97
CA ARG A 13 -6.00 -0.76 20.69
C ARG A 13 -6.77 -1.92 20.06
N ASP A 14 -7.74 -1.64 19.20
CA ASP A 14 -8.45 -2.64 18.39
C ASP A 14 -8.03 -2.45 16.93
N GLY A 15 -7.72 -3.52 16.21
CA GLY A 15 -7.06 -3.47 14.90
C GLY A 15 -7.76 -2.62 13.83
N PHE A 16 -7.07 -2.40 12.70
CA PHE A 16 -7.67 -1.75 11.54
C PHE A 16 -8.85 -2.58 11.01
N ASP A 17 -10.04 -1.98 10.93
CA ASP A 17 -11.27 -2.65 10.52
C ASP A 17 -11.35 -2.85 8.99
N LEU A 18 -11.81 -4.02 8.55
CA LEU A 18 -11.86 -4.39 7.12
C LEU A 18 -12.89 -3.56 6.34
N PRO A 19 -14.11 -3.32 6.84
CA PRO A 19 -15.04 -2.31 6.33
C PRO A 19 -14.45 -0.91 6.18
N GLU A 20 -13.69 -0.41 7.18
CA GLU A 20 -13.06 0.90 7.08
C GLU A 20 -12.02 0.94 5.96
N LEU A 21 -11.21 -0.12 5.83
CA LEU A 21 -10.29 -0.24 4.70
C LEU A 21 -11.06 -0.29 3.37
N ALA A 22 -12.13 -1.08 3.28
CA ALA A 22 -12.98 -1.17 2.10
C ALA A 22 -13.54 0.20 1.68
N ALA A 23 -14.02 0.98 2.64
CA ALA A 23 -14.52 2.34 2.42
C ALA A 23 -13.42 3.27 1.89
N ARG A 24 -12.23 3.27 2.51
CA ARG A 24 -11.08 4.08 2.05
C ARG A 24 -10.58 3.68 0.67
N LEU A 25 -10.68 2.41 0.34
CA LEU A 25 -10.27 1.88 -0.94
C LEU A 25 -11.38 1.95 -1.99
N GLU A 26 -12.59 2.42 -1.66
CA GLU A 26 -13.77 2.35 -2.55
C GLU A 26 -13.92 0.97 -3.20
N MET A 27 -13.83 -0.07 -2.37
CA MET A 27 -13.95 -1.47 -2.80
C MET A 27 -15.04 -2.17 -1.99
N PRO A 28 -15.75 -3.15 -2.56
CA PRO A 28 -16.63 -4.02 -1.79
C PRO A 28 -15.84 -4.75 -0.69
N VAL A 29 -16.41 -4.85 0.51
CA VAL A 29 -15.75 -5.51 1.64
C VAL A 29 -15.54 -7.00 1.37
N GLU A 30 -16.45 -7.62 0.61
CA GLU A 30 -16.40 -9.01 0.17
C GLU A 30 -15.20 -9.25 -0.76
N LYS A 31 -14.89 -8.27 -1.61
CA LYS A 31 -13.70 -8.33 -2.46
C LYS A 31 -12.44 -8.31 -1.60
N LEU A 32 -12.34 -7.43 -0.61
CA LEU A 32 -11.17 -7.40 0.26
C LEU A 32 -11.06 -8.65 1.16
N ALA A 33 -12.18 -9.16 1.66
CA ALA A 33 -12.23 -10.35 2.50
C ALA A 33 -11.72 -11.62 1.80
N THR A 34 -11.83 -11.69 0.47
CA THR A 34 -11.40 -12.85 -0.32
C THR A 34 -9.95 -12.76 -0.81
N VAL A 35 -9.33 -11.59 -0.75
CA VAL A 35 -7.94 -11.41 -1.18
C VAL A 35 -7.00 -12.01 -0.15
N GLN A 36 -6.24 -13.02 -0.56
CA GLN A 36 -5.15 -13.56 0.25
C GLN A 36 -3.85 -12.80 -0.04
N PRO A 37 -3.03 -12.51 0.99
CA PRO A 37 -1.76 -11.81 0.83
C PRO A 37 -0.65 -12.73 0.29
N ARG A 38 -0.87 -13.30 -0.91
CA ARG A 38 0.05 -14.23 -1.56
C ARG A 38 1.06 -13.51 -2.45
N TYR A 39 2.29 -14.01 -2.39
CA TYR A 39 3.42 -13.53 -3.18
C TYR A 39 4.08 -14.71 -3.88
N ARG A 40 4.50 -14.50 -5.12
CA ARG A 40 5.43 -15.38 -5.81
C ARG A 40 6.86 -14.87 -5.63
N SER A 41 7.76 -15.75 -5.22
CA SER A 41 9.16 -15.42 -5.02
C SER A 41 10.00 -15.94 -6.18
N PHE A 42 10.89 -15.10 -6.70
CA PHE A 42 11.87 -15.49 -7.72
C PHE A 42 13.16 -14.70 -7.55
N THR A 43 14.26 -15.18 -8.11
CA THR A 43 15.56 -14.52 -8.01
C THR A 43 15.96 -13.89 -9.34
N ILE A 44 16.61 -12.73 -9.26
CA ILE A 44 17.23 -12.04 -10.40
C ILE A 44 18.67 -11.69 -10.06
N ALA A 45 19.54 -11.55 -11.05
CA ALA A 45 20.90 -11.07 -10.85
C ALA A 45 20.90 -9.56 -10.49
N LYS A 46 21.77 -9.16 -9.57
CA LYS A 46 22.03 -7.73 -9.31
C LYS A 46 23.03 -7.19 -10.33
N ARG A 47 22.92 -5.91 -10.68
CA ARG A 47 23.89 -5.22 -11.58
C ARG A 47 25.34 -5.37 -11.12
N ALA A 48 25.60 -5.25 -9.82
CA ALA A 48 26.93 -5.31 -9.23
C ALA A 48 27.38 -6.75 -8.86
N GLY A 49 26.65 -7.77 -9.30
CA GLY A 49 26.90 -9.16 -8.92
C GLY A 49 26.07 -9.64 -7.72
N GLY A 50 25.95 -10.97 -7.59
CA GLY A 50 25.06 -11.63 -6.64
C GLY A 50 23.59 -11.69 -7.09
N SER A 51 22.72 -12.18 -6.21
CA SER A 51 21.28 -12.36 -6.48
C SER A 51 20.41 -11.42 -5.64
N ARG A 52 19.20 -11.14 -6.14
CA ARG A 52 18.12 -10.46 -5.43
C ARG A 52 16.88 -11.32 -5.51
N THR A 53 16.32 -11.68 -4.37
CA THR A 53 14.98 -12.26 -4.29
C THR A 53 13.94 -11.15 -4.45
N ILE A 54 12.99 -11.36 -5.34
CA ILE A 54 11.82 -10.52 -5.57
C ILE A 54 10.60 -11.29 -5.09
N CYS A 55 9.80 -10.66 -4.23
CA CYS A 55 8.47 -11.15 -3.85
C CYS A 55 7.44 -10.31 -4.59
N ALA A 56 6.90 -10.84 -5.68
CA ALA A 56 5.87 -10.15 -6.45
C ALA A 56 4.48 -10.56 -5.94
N PRO A 57 3.57 -9.62 -5.65
CA PRO A 57 2.20 -9.96 -5.26
C PRO A 57 1.48 -10.66 -6.41
N GLU A 58 0.57 -11.58 -6.08
CA GLU A 58 -0.44 -12.04 -7.04
C GLU A 58 -1.33 -10.89 -7.50
N ASP A 59 -1.99 -11.06 -8.66
CA ASP A 59 -2.75 -9.99 -9.31
C ASP A 59 -3.82 -9.37 -8.39
N SER A 60 -4.55 -10.20 -7.64
CA SER A 60 -5.60 -9.73 -6.71
C SER A 60 -5.04 -8.89 -5.56
N LEU A 61 -3.90 -9.29 -4.99
CA LEU A 61 -3.21 -8.53 -3.95
C LEU A 61 -2.59 -7.25 -4.51
N ARG A 62 -2.04 -7.30 -5.72
CA ARG A 62 -1.46 -6.15 -6.40
C ARG A 62 -2.51 -5.05 -6.60
N ASP A 63 -3.72 -5.41 -6.98
CA ASP A 63 -4.81 -4.45 -7.17
C ASP A 63 -5.17 -3.72 -5.86
N VAL A 64 -5.25 -4.46 -4.75
CA VAL A 64 -5.47 -3.87 -3.41
C VAL A 64 -4.32 -2.93 -3.04
N GLN A 65 -3.07 -3.34 -3.25
CA GLN A 65 -1.89 -2.52 -2.95
C GLN A 65 -1.85 -1.22 -3.79
N ARG A 66 -2.25 -1.29 -5.06
CA ARG A 66 -2.37 -0.10 -5.91
C ARG A 66 -3.47 0.84 -5.43
N ALA A 67 -4.61 0.30 -5.00
CA ALA A 67 -5.68 1.10 -4.41
C ALA A 67 -5.19 1.82 -3.15
N ILE A 68 -4.47 1.12 -2.26
CA ILE A 68 -3.85 1.71 -1.06
C ILE A 68 -2.89 2.84 -1.46
N LEU A 69 -1.98 2.58 -2.41
CA LEU A 69 -1.04 3.60 -2.89
C LEU A 69 -1.79 4.85 -3.36
N HIS A 70 -2.77 4.72 -4.25
CA HIS A 70 -3.40 5.88 -4.88
C HIS A 70 -4.40 6.62 -4.00
N ARG A 71 -5.16 5.90 -3.16
CA ARG A 71 -6.25 6.49 -2.34
C ARG A 71 -5.79 6.90 -0.95
N VAL A 72 -4.78 6.24 -0.40
CA VAL A 72 -4.34 6.47 0.99
C VAL A 72 -2.98 7.16 1.06
N ILE A 73 -2.01 6.71 0.28
CA ILE A 73 -0.60 7.12 0.45
C ILE A 73 -0.22 8.29 -0.46
N ALA A 74 -0.66 8.30 -1.72
CA ALA A 74 -0.19 9.23 -2.74
C ALA A 74 -0.53 10.70 -2.47
N GLY A 75 -1.48 10.97 -1.56
CA GLY A 75 -1.81 12.33 -1.12
C GLY A 75 -0.93 12.86 0.03
N LEU A 76 -0.07 12.02 0.60
CA LEU A 76 0.81 12.41 1.69
C LEU A 76 1.98 13.25 1.16
N ARG A 77 2.36 14.29 1.90
CA ARG A 77 3.49 15.14 1.55
C ARG A 77 4.78 14.50 2.05
N ALA A 78 5.67 14.13 1.15
CA ALA A 78 7.03 13.77 1.50
C ALA A 78 7.87 15.02 1.82
N HIS A 79 8.95 14.83 2.57
CA HIS A 79 9.93 15.89 2.82
C HIS A 79 10.54 16.38 1.49
N PRO A 80 10.84 17.68 1.31
CA PRO A 80 11.39 18.19 0.04
C PRO A 80 12.68 17.54 -0.45
N ALA A 81 13.48 16.99 0.47
CA ALA A 81 14.71 16.25 0.17
C ALA A 81 14.49 14.78 -0.23
N ALA A 82 13.25 14.28 -0.22
CA ALA A 82 12.93 12.94 -0.70
C ALA A 82 12.74 12.96 -2.22
N HIS A 83 13.55 12.17 -2.94
CA HIS A 83 13.48 12.05 -4.40
C HIS A 83 12.96 10.69 -4.86
N GLY A 84 13.35 9.61 -4.17
CA GLY A 84 12.95 8.26 -4.53
C GLY A 84 11.43 8.06 -4.40
N PHE A 85 10.82 7.44 -5.42
CA PHE A 85 9.40 7.08 -5.47
C PHE A 85 8.42 8.28 -5.45
N GLU A 86 8.92 9.50 -5.60
CA GLU A 86 8.11 10.71 -5.67
C GLU A 86 7.80 11.12 -7.11
N ARG A 87 6.55 11.52 -7.37
CA ARG A 87 6.14 11.96 -8.72
C ARG A 87 6.86 13.25 -9.09
N GLY A 88 7.37 13.31 -10.32
CA GLY A 88 8.08 14.50 -10.83
C GLY A 88 9.48 14.70 -10.24
N ARG A 89 10.05 13.68 -9.57
CA ARG A 89 11.43 13.67 -9.07
C ARG A 89 12.15 12.46 -9.66
N SER A 90 13.44 12.61 -9.99
CA SER A 90 14.33 11.57 -10.54
C SER A 90 15.68 11.59 -9.86
#